data_AF-A0A939URI2-F1
#
_entry.id   AF-A0A939URI2-F1
#
_cell.length_a   1.000
_cell.length_b   1.000
_cell.length_c   1.000
_cell.angle_alpha   90.00
_cell.angle_beta   90.00
_cell.angle_gamma   90.00
#
_symmetry.space_group_name_H-M   'P 1'
#
loop_
_entity.id
_entity.type
_entity.pdbx_description
1 polymer ?
#
loop_
_entity_poly.entity_id
_entity_poly.type
_entity_poly.pdbx_seq_one_letter_code
_entity_poly.pdbx_strand_id
1 'polypeptide(L)'
;MMKKYTKAVLAVCAVFGLCLAAYAVTWNGATTIFSSQTRSDESYASATANQNSLLISTSGKVTVNNAAVTKAGDSLQEELCRYYGVNAAVMCKSSDEKGQTYFNGGNIQADAEGGDGLVCYFASAYVTDSIISSPRSRGVVAAEKGFVSLKNTRVYSDSIQPYGGALCAEYWGNLSISGGKAWGSVCPAVYSRWYVFAEDAELLSQDSPAVMLADGGNAELHDCSVKLDPQSENPFYAVKFVTENDSSGQGSFIMFGGEIDSMDKFWAAASDAYIYLKEVDFPGFPGTFLEVDTGEDENAGIIGGNVTLDMQRQSAAGPISVSTLSSLNMTMDGESSFEGYINNAGPEGDVAVTVTGGSVWTLTGDSWISSLKIDGPENIELNGSILYVDGVPFDPAANQVTGVTLDKTSASVTVGGTVTLTASVTPSWAADKAVTWQSYDKTIATVDANGKVKG
;
A
#
# COMPACT_ATOMS: atom_id res chain seq x y z
N MET A 1 12.42 -30.74 -0.77
CA MET A 1 13.39 -29.67 -1.08
C MET A 1 12.61 -28.45 -1.54
N MET A 2 12.30 -27.54 -0.62
CA MET A 2 11.58 -26.31 -0.90
C MET A 2 12.52 -25.32 -1.60
N LYS A 3 12.18 -24.89 -2.81
CA LYS A 3 12.86 -23.78 -3.49
C LYS A 3 12.25 -22.47 -2.99
N LYS A 4 13.04 -21.71 -2.20
CA LYS A 4 12.75 -20.31 -1.89
C LYS A 4 12.90 -19.49 -3.16
N TYR A 5 11.84 -18.81 -3.58
CA TYR A 5 11.91 -17.77 -4.60
C TYR A 5 12.30 -16.47 -3.91
N THR A 6 13.57 -16.09 -4.01
CA THR A 6 14.02 -14.74 -3.67
C THR A 6 14.00 -13.93 -4.98
N LYS A 7 12.92 -13.18 -5.23
CA LYS A 7 12.93 -12.13 -6.26
C LYS A 7 13.69 -10.95 -5.67
N ALA A 8 14.92 -10.74 -6.15
CA ALA A 8 15.64 -9.49 -5.92
C ALA A 8 15.01 -8.41 -6.82
N VAL A 9 14.25 -7.50 -6.21
CA VAL A 9 13.84 -6.26 -6.86
C VAL A 9 15.06 -5.35 -6.87
N LEU A 10 15.72 -5.27 -8.01
CA LEU A 10 16.76 -4.27 -8.27
C LEU A 10 16.04 -2.97 -8.61
N ALA A 11 15.60 -2.22 -7.59
CA ALA A 11 15.12 -0.86 -7.77
C ALA A 11 16.30 0.02 -8.19
N VAL A 12 16.33 0.42 -9.45
CA VAL A 12 17.18 1.51 -9.92
C VAL A 12 16.56 2.78 -9.35
N CYS A 13 17.00 3.20 -8.15
CA CYS A 13 16.68 4.50 -7.58
C CYS A 13 17.13 5.60 -8.53
N ALA A 14 16.19 6.20 -9.27
CA ALA A 14 16.36 7.57 -9.69
C ALA A 14 16.34 8.41 -8.40
N VAL A 15 17.50 8.96 -8.05
CA VAL A 15 17.62 9.92 -6.96
C VAL A 15 16.90 11.20 -7.41
N PHE A 16 15.59 11.27 -7.16
CA PHE A 16 14.91 12.54 -6.96
C PHE A 16 14.80 12.78 -5.46
N GLY A 17 15.98 12.81 -4.82
CA GLY A 17 16.11 13.64 -3.63
C GLY A 17 15.81 15.06 -4.09
N LEU A 18 14.63 15.57 -3.73
CA LEU A 18 14.45 16.99 -3.55
C LEU A 18 15.57 17.43 -2.62
N CYS A 19 16.65 17.92 -3.23
CA CYS A 19 17.67 18.72 -2.59
C CYS A 19 16.97 20.03 -2.19
N LEU A 20 16.13 19.95 -1.16
CA LEU A 20 15.76 21.11 -0.38
C LEU A 20 17.08 21.68 0.13
N ALA A 21 17.36 22.91 -0.28
CA ALA A 21 18.50 23.68 0.15
C ALA A 21 18.77 23.41 1.64
N ALA A 22 20.03 23.10 1.97
CA ALA A 22 20.47 22.74 3.31
C ALA A 22 20.04 23.79 4.35
N TYR A 23 18.81 23.67 4.86
CA TYR A 23 18.41 24.31 6.09
C TYR A 23 19.26 23.67 7.17
N ALA A 24 20.08 24.46 7.85
CA ALA A 24 20.74 24.01 9.07
C ALA A 24 19.65 23.85 10.14
N VAL A 25 19.00 22.69 10.15
CA VAL A 25 17.96 22.38 11.14
C VAL A 25 18.63 22.24 12.51
N THR A 26 18.10 22.96 13.50
CA THR A 26 18.59 22.90 14.87
C THR A 26 17.55 22.21 15.74
N TRP A 27 17.92 21.06 16.32
CA TRP A 27 17.12 20.38 17.32
C TRP A 27 17.49 20.85 18.72
N ASN A 28 16.50 21.37 19.45
CA ASN A 28 16.64 21.74 20.84
C ASN A 28 15.80 20.80 21.70
N GLY A 29 16.29 20.47 22.90
CA GLY A 29 15.54 19.74 23.91
C GLY A 29 15.55 20.50 25.23
N ALA A 30 14.41 20.58 25.92
CA ALA A 30 14.36 21.07 27.30
C ALA A 30 15.25 20.20 28.20
N THR A 31 15.20 18.89 27.96
CA THR A 31 16.22 17.94 28.42
C THR A 31 16.88 17.28 27.23
N THR A 32 18.22 17.17 27.26
CA THR A 32 18.97 16.49 26.19
C THR A 32 19.88 15.39 26.74
N ILE A 33 19.87 14.23 26.08
CA ILE A 33 20.72 13.08 26.37
C ILE A 33 21.74 12.90 25.24
N PHE A 34 23.04 12.98 25.56
CA PHE A 34 24.14 12.92 24.59
C PHE A 34 24.97 11.62 24.63
N SER A 35 24.73 10.75 25.61
CA SER A 35 25.49 9.52 25.81
C SER A 35 24.62 8.39 26.34
N SER A 36 25.15 7.16 26.25
CA SER A 36 24.48 5.97 26.79
C SER A 36 24.16 6.14 28.27
N GLN A 37 22.90 5.92 28.65
CA GLN A 37 22.48 5.97 30.05
C GLN A 37 21.10 5.32 30.24
N THR A 38 20.74 5.08 31.49
CA THR A 38 19.40 4.65 31.89
C THR A 38 18.77 5.71 32.79
N ARG A 39 17.49 6.02 32.53
CA ARG A 39 16.65 6.95 33.29
C ARG A 39 15.36 6.23 33.68
N SER A 40 14.83 6.50 34.86
CA SER A 40 13.62 5.82 35.35
C SER A 40 12.79 6.77 36.21
N ASP A 41 11.47 6.74 36.03
CA ASP A 41 10.50 7.53 36.81
C ASP A 41 10.74 9.05 36.76
N GLU A 42 11.32 9.53 35.65
CA GLU A 42 11.58 10.95 35.41
C GLU A 42 10.47 11.60 34.57
N SER A 43 10.26 12.90 34.79
CA SER A 43 9.36 13.72 33.98
C SER A 43 10.13 14.69 33.10
N TYR A 44 9.73 14.80 31.84
CA TYR A 44 10.31 15.71 30.86
C TYR A 44 9.21 16.60 30.28
N ALA A 45 9.37 17.91 30.33
CA ALA A 45 8.34 18.82 29.85
C ALA A 45 8.93 20.02 29.10
N SER A 46 8.24 20.47 28.05
CA SER A 46 8.49 21.75 27.40
C SER A 46 7.19 22.44 27.00
N ALA A 47 7.08 23.71 27.39
CA ALA A 47 6.07 24.65 26.90
C ALA A 47 6.68 25.65 25.89
N THR A 48 7.97 25.50 25.55
CA THR A 48 8.68 26.39 24.64
C THR A 48 8.44 25.96 23.19
N ALA A 49 8.14 26.93 22.32
CA ALA A 49 7.99 26.69 20.88
C ALA A 49 9.31 26.20 20.26
N ASN A 50 9.21 25.31 19.26
CA ASN A 50 10.34 24.75 18.49
C ASN A 50 11.40 24.09 19.39
N GLN A 51 10.96 23.46 20.49
CA GLN A 51 11.83 22.77 21.43
C GLN A 51 11.17 21.44 21.82
N ASN A 52 11.93 20.36 21.69
CA ASN A 52 11.50 19.05 22.13
C ASN A 52 11.46 18.96 23.65
N SER A 53 10.53 18.19 24.23
CA SER A 53 10.54 17.97 25.68
C SER A 53 11.72 17.10 26.11
N LEU A 54 11.97 16.03 25.37
CA LEU A 54 13.13 15.16 25.51
C LEU A 54 13.82 14.96 24.16
N LEU A 55 15.07 15.42 24.05
CA LEU A 55 15.93 15.16 22.90
C LEU A 55 16.98 14.10 23.26
N ILE A 56 16.96 12.98 22.55
CA ILE A 56 17.99 11.95 22.65
C ILE A 56 18.84 12.03 21.40
N SER A 57 20.07 12.51 21.54
CA SER A 57 20.99 12.76 20.43
C SER A 57 22.32 12.07 20.68
N THR A 58 22.36 10.76 20.44
CA THR A 58 23.56 9.94 20.70
C THR A 58 23.61 8.71 19.79
N SER A 59 24.82 8.22 19.52
CA SER A 59 25.05 6.90 18.90
C SER A 59 24.98 5.76 19.91
N GLY A 60 24.86 6.08 21.20
CA GLY A 60 24.81 5.12 22.30
C GLY A 60 23.41 4.54 22.56
N LYS A 61 23.36 3.56 23.46
CA LYS A 61 22.10 2.99 23.96
C LYS A 61 21.57 3.83 25.13
N VAL A 62 20.35 4.33 24.98
CA VAL A 62 19.60 5.03 26.03
C VAL A 62 18.39 4.19 26.42
N THR A 63 18.12 4.08 27.71
CA THR A 63 16.92 3.42 28.24
C THR A 63 16.16 4.38 29.14
N VAL A 64 14.89 4.59 28.86
CA VAL A 64 13.98 5.44 29.62
C VAL A 64 12.83 4.58 30.09
N ASN A 65 12.70 4.38 31.40
CA ASN A 65 11.64 3.57 31.99
C ASN A 65 10.61 4.46 32.67
N ASN A 66 9.33 4.18 32.46
CA ASN A 66 8.20 4.80 33.16
C ASN A 66 8.26 6.34 33.20
N ALA A 67 8.63 6.96 32.09
CA ALA A 67 8.73 8.42 32.03
C ALA A 67 7.38 9.08 31.73
N ALA A 68 7.20 10.29 32.26
CA ALA A 68 6.10 11.17 31.87
C ALA A 68 6.65 12.31 31.01
N VAL A 69 6.29 12.33 29.72
CA VAL A 69 6.72 13.36 28.78
C VAL A 69 5.54 14.24 28.41
N THR A 70 5.70 15.55 28.50
CA THR A 70 4.66 16.50 28.10
C THR A 70 5.20 17.57 27.17
N LYS A 71 4.58 17.75 26.02
CA LYS A 71 4.84 18.85 25.10
C LYS A 71 3.57 19.69 24.98
N ALA A 72 3.64 20.95 25.41
CA ALA A 72 2.49 21.86 25.46
C ALA A 72 2.70 23.17 24.70
N GLY A 73 3.93 23.44 24.23
CA GLY A 73 4.24 24.66 23.48
C GLY A 73 4.00 24.47 21.99
N ASP A 74 3.06 25.23 21.42
CA ASP A 74 2.81 25.24 19.97
C ASP A 74 4.09 25.65 19.20
N SER A 75 4.29 25.03 18.05
CA SER A 75 5.35 25.40 17.12
C SER A 75 5.01 26.69 16.36
N LEU A 76 6.04 27.42 15.94
CA LEU A 76 5.92 28.52 14.97
C LEU A 76 6.52 28.15 13.60
N GLN A 77 6.95 26.89 13.45
CA GLN A 77 7.71 26.37 12.31
C GLN A 77 7.08 25.07 11.83
N GLU A 78 5.89 25.15 11.24
CA GLU A 78 5.12 23.98 10.81
C GLU A 78 5.91 23.04 9.89
N GLU A 79 6.55 23.60 8.86
CA GLU A 79 7.35 22.84 7.88
C GLU A 79 8.52 22.10 8.55
N LEU A 80 9.19 22.74 9.51
CA LEU A 80 10.30 22.10 10.22
C LEU A 80 9.82 21.05 11.24
N CYS A 81 8.60 21.17 11.76
CA CYS A 81 8.01 20.11 12.56
C CYS A 81 7.72 18.91 11.68
N ARG A 82 7.06 19.15 10.55
CA ARG A 82 6.71 18.11 9.58
C ARG A 82 7.93 17.31 9.13
N TYR A 83 8.96 17.97 8.64
CA TYR A 83 10.11 17.28 8.03
C TYR A 83 11.27 16.98 8.98
N TYR A 84 11.23 17.43 10.24
CA TYR A 84 12.39 17.23 11.12
C TYR A 84 12.04 17.01 12.59
N GLY A 85 10.77 17.11 13.01
CA GLY A 85 10.38 16.88 14.41
C GLY A 85 11.05 17.86 15.39
N VAL A 86 11.14 19.15 15.04
CA VAL A 86 11.80 20.17 15.91
C VAL A 86 11.01 20.49 17.19
N ASN A 87 9.76 20.06 17.30
CA ASN A 87 8.84 20.39 18.39
C ASN A 87 8.19 19.15 19.03
N ALA A 88 8.76 17.96 18.89
CA ALA A 88 8.19 16.72 19.39
C ALA A 88 8.23 16.60 20.93
N ALA A 89 7.40 15.75 21.51
CA ALA A 89 7.55 15.38 22.92
C ALA A 89 8.83 14.56 23.13
N VAL A 90 9.07 13.54 22.28
CA VAL A 90 10.32 12.79 22.27
C VAL A 90 10.95 12.82 20.88
N MET A 91 12.19 13.27 20.79
CA MET A 91 12.97 13.23 19.56
C MET A 91 14.21 12.34 19.74
N CYS A 92 14.29 11.26 18.95
CA CYS A 92 15.42 10.33 18.93
C CYS A 92 16.23 10.51 17.65
N LYS A 93 17.50 10.89 17.76
CA LYS A 93 18.39 11.02 16.61
C LYS A 93 19.82 10.56 16.86
N SER A 94 20.51 10.18 15.79
CA SER A 94 21.95 10.00 15.78
C SER A 94 22.55 10.50 14.48
N SER A 95 23.86 10.77 14.45
CA SER A 95 24.55 11.23 13.24
C SER A 95 25.07 10.08 12.38
N ASP A 96 24.99 8.84 12.85
CA ASP A 96 25.63 7.68 12.23
C ASP A 96 24.75 6.43 12.20
N GLU A 97 23.43 6.58 12.35
CA GLU A 97 22.42 5.52 12.32
C GLU A 97 22.51 4.50 13.47
N LYS A 98 23.40 4.69 14.46
CA LYS A 98 23.63 3.70 15.54
C LYS A 98 22.88 3.96 16.83
N GLY A 99 22.30 5.14 17.02
CA GLY A 99 21.59 5.49 18.25
C GLY A 99 20.44 4.54 18.53
N GLN A 100 20.34 4.05 19.76
CA GLN A 100 19.25 3.16 20.19
C GLN A 100 18.57 3.72 21.44
N THR A 101 17.28 4.00 21.35
CA THR A 101 16.45 4.41 22.48
C THR A 101 15.48 3.28 22.82
N TYR A 102 15.44 2.88 24.09
CA TYR A 102 14.43 1.98 24.63
C TYR A 102 13.53 2.77 25.56
N PHE A 103 12.24 2.83 25.27
CA PHE A 103 11.22 3.52 26.07
C PHE A 103 10.27 2.46 26.63
N ASN A 104 10.32 2.20 27.94
CA ASN A 104 9.59 1.09 28.56
C ASN A 104 8.58 1.63 29.57
N GLY A 105 7.31 1.59 29.21
CA GLY A 105 6.23 2.17 29.98
C GLY A 105 6.21 3.70 29.95
N GLY A 106 5.22 4.29 30.63
CA GLY A 106 5.07 5.73 30.73
C GLY A 106 4.10 6.35 29.71
N ASN A 107 3.96 7.66 29.80
CA ASN A 107 3.00 8.44 29.02
C ASN A 107 3.71 9.59 28.28
N ILE A 108 3.52 9.67 26.97
CA ILE A 108 3.99 10.75 26.12
C ILE A 108 2.76 11.53 25.64
N GLN A 109 2.58 12.74 26.18
CA GLN A 109 1.51 13.64 25.82
C GLN A 109 2.06 14.82 25.02
N ALA A 110 1.66 14.98 23.78
CA ALA A 110 2.04 16.09 22.91
C ALA A 110 0.81 16.90 22.51
N ASP A 111 0.35 17.74 23.43
CA ASP A 111 -0.80 18.63 23.22
C ASP A 111 -0.31 20.01 22.73
N ALA A 112 0.29 20.00 21.55
CA ALA A 112 0.85 21.19 20.92
C ALA A 112 0.74 21.11 19.39
N GLU A 113 0.47 22.25 18.76
CA GLU A 113 0.53 22.38 17.30
C GLU A 113 1.95 22.06 16.80
N GLY A 114 2.06 21.16 15.82
CA GLY A 114 3.35 20.65 15.35
C GLY A 114 4.14 19.86 16.41
N GLY A 115 3.52 19.52 17.54
CA GLY A 115 4.12 18.71 18.59
C GLY A 115 3.88 17.24 18.35
N ASP A 116 4.72 16.59 17.55
CA ASP A 116 4.62 15.14 17.35
C ASP A 116 4.86 14.38 18.67
N GLY A 117 4.24 13.22 18.85
CA GLY A 117 4.42 12.39 20.04
C GLY A 117 5.85 11.87 20.17
N LEU A 118 6.27 11.01 19.25
CA LEU A 118 7.64 10.50 19.17
C LEU A 118 8.15 10.55 17.74
N VAL A 119 9.33 11.12 17.55
CA VAL A 119 9.98 11.22 16.24
C VAL A 119 11.34 10.54 16.30
N CYS A 120 11.68 9.77 15.27
CA CYS A 120 12.98 9.11 15.15
C CYS A 120 13.64 9.38 13.79
N TYR A 121 14.87 9.90 13.81
CA TYR A 121 15.69 10.29 12.65
C TYR A 121 17.06 9.62 12.72
N PHE A 122 17.49 8.91 11.68
CA PHE A 122 18.82 8.26 11.64
C PHE A 122 19.16 7.53 12.96
N ALA A 123 18.20 6.85 13.57
CA ALA A 123 18.34 6.14 14.85
C ALA A 123 17.25 5.07 14.97
N SER A 124 17.28 4.31 16.06
CA SER A 124 16.25 3.32 16.38
C SER A 124 15.58 3.63 17.72
N ALA A 125 14.26 3.61 17.75
CA ALA A 125 13.46 3.68 18.97
C ALA A 125 12.65 2.39 19.16
N TYR A 126 12.73 1.80 20.34
CA TYR A 126 11.97 0.63 20.76
C TYR A 126 11.08 1.04 21.92
N VAL A 127 9.77 1.05 21.71
CA VAL A 127 8.77 1.51 22.68
C VAL A 127 7.92 0.32 23.12
N THR A 128 7.78 0.13 24.42
CA THR A 128 7.02 -1.00 24.98
C THR A 128 6.08 -0.52 26.08
N ASP A 129 4.86 -1.05 26.10
CA ASP A 129 3.87 -0.82 27.17
C ASP A 129 3.58 0.68 27.47
N SER A 130 3.67 1.54 26.45
CA SER A 130 3.50 3.00 26.60
C SER A 130 2.18 3.51 26.02
N ILE A 131 1.83 4.73 26.41
CA ILE A 131 0.77 5.52 25.78
C ILE A 131 1.41 6.75 25.14
N ILE A 132 1.09 7.00 23.88
CA ILE A 132 1.52 8.16 23.10
C ILE A 132 0.26 8.85 22.59
N SER A 133 0.04 10.10 22.97
CA SER A 133 -1.12 10.89 22.57
C SER A 133 -0.68 12.23 22.04
N SER A 134 -1.03 12.50 20.78
CA SER A 134 -0.72 13.73 20.06
C SER A 134 -1.99 14.26 19.38
N PRO A 135 -2.92 14.90 20.13
CA PRO A 135 -4.22 15.33 19.60
C PRO A 135 -4.13 16.50 18.61
N ARG A 136 -2.95 17.07 18.36
CA ARG A 136 -2.78 18.26 17.51
C ARG A 136 -1.64 18.12 16.51
N SER A 137 -1.10 16.91 16.36
CA SER A 137 0.02 16.59 15.47
C SER A 137 0.15 15.08 15.27
N ARG A 138 1.21 14.60 14.60
CA ARG A 138 1.37 13.16 14.33
C ARG A 138 1.71 12.39 15.60
N GLY A 139 1.31 11.12 15.65
CA GLY A 139 1.56 10.27 16.81
C GLY A 139 3.03 9.86 16.90
N VAL A 140 3.41 8.87 16.11
CA VAL A 140 4.76 8.32 16.02
C VAL A 140 5.27 8.46 14.60
N VAL A 141 6.48 9.00 14.44
CA VAL A 141 7.10 9.27 13.15
C VAL A 141 8.45 8.56 13.08
N ALA A 142 8.59 7.68 12.09
CA ALA A 142 9.88 7.17 11.63
C ALA A 142 10.23 7.88 10.32
N ALA A 143 11.33 8.65 10.29
CA ALA A 143 11.72 9.40 9.12
C ALA A 143 13.24 9.45 8.91
N GLU A 144 13.69 9.72 7.69
CA GLU A 144 15.11 9.78 7.30
C GLU A 144 15.91 8.58 7.84
N LYS A 145 15.52 7.37 7.40
CA LYS A 145 16.07 6.09 7.85
C LYS A 145 15.92 5.80 9.36
N GLY A 146 15.09 6.56 10.06
CA GLY A 146 14.67 6.23 11.42
C GLY A 146 13.95 4.88 11.45
N PHE A 147 14.15 4.13 12.53
CA PHE A 147 13.44 2.89 12.79
C PHE A 147 12.66 3.03 14.10
N VAL A 148 11.36 2.75 14.09
CA VAL A 148 10.55 2.68 15.31
C VAL A 148 9.89 1.32 15.42
N SER A 149 10.01 0.68 16.59
CA SER A 149 9.31 -0.54 16.92
C SER A 149 8.48 -0.34 18.17
N LEU A 150 7.18 -0.56 18.06
CA LEU A 150 6.20 -0.42 19.11
C LEU A 150 5.72 -1.81 19.53
N LYS A 151 5.64 -2.06 20.83
CA LYS A 151 5.05 -3.29 21.36
C LYS A 151 4.04 -2.97 22.45
N ASN A 152 2.83 -3.51 22.34
CA ASN A 152 1.74 -3.29 23.30
C ASN A 152 1.56 -1.79 23.65
N THR A 153 1.71 -0.93 22.64
CA THR A 153 1.71 0.52 22.80
C THR A 153 0.43 1.09 22.19
N ARG A 154 -0.14 2.09 22.83
CA ARG A 154 -1.29 2.83 22.29
C ARG A 154 -0.82 4.17 21.74
N VAL A 155 -1.15 4.43 20.48
CA VAL A 155 -0.83 5.68 19.80
C VAL A 155 -2.13 6.34 19.36
N TYR A 156 -2.32 7.59 19.76
CA TYR A 156 -3.45 8.42 19.37
C TYR A 156 -2.96 9.67 18.64
N SER A 157 -3.59 9.97 17.51
CA SER A 157 -3.41 11.22 16.78
C SER A 157 -4.75 11.76 16.29
N ASP A 158 -4.87 13.08 16.28
CA ASP A 158 -6.00 13.81 15.68
C ASP A 158 -5.46 14.90 14.75
N SER A 159 -4.40 14.54 14.02
CA SER A 159 -3.67 15.48 13.16
C SER A 159 -4.51 15.86 11.95
N ILE A 160 -4.82 17.15 11.83
CA ILE A 160 -5.40 17.73 10.61
C ILE A 160 -4.33 18.10 9.56
N GLN A 161 -3.06 17.81 9.83
CA GLN A 161 -1.98 18.16 8.91
C GLN A 161 -2.01 17.25 7.67
N PRO A 162 -1.66 17.75 6.48
CA PRO A 162 -1.37 16.87 5.36
C PRO A 162 -0.24 15.92 5.77
N TYR A 163 -0.38 14.64 5.40
CA TYR A 163 0.57 13.56 5.77
C TYR A 163 0.52 13.17 7.26
N GLY A 164 -0.56 13.58 7.94
CA GLY A 164 -0.83 13.24 9.34
C GLY A 164 -1.19 11.77 9.52
N GLY A 165 -0.82 11.19 10.66
CA GLY A 165 -1.22 9.84 11.03
C GLY A 165 -0.86 9.50 12.48
N ALA A 166 -1.49 8.46 13.03
CA ALA A 166 -1.07 7.91 14.31
C ALA A 166 0.32 7.26 14.17
N LEU A 167 0.53 6.48 13.10
CA LEU A 167 1.80 5.91 12.71
C LEU A 167 2.23 6.48 11.35
N CYS A 168 3.37 7.15 11.30
CA CYS A 168 3.91 7.78 10.10
C CYS A 168 5.28 7.18 9.74
N ALA A 169 5.41 6.64 8.53
CA ALA A 169 6.68 6.18 7.98
C ALA A 169 7.01 7.00 6.72
N GLU A 170 8.04 7.84 6.81
CA GLU A 170 8.39 8.81 5.75
C GLU A 170 9.87 8.69 5.38
N TYR A 171 10.27 9.06 4.16
CA TYR A 171 11.69 9.18 3.76
C TYR A 171 12.62 8.04 4.24
N TRP A 172 12.38 6.81 3.77
CA TRP A 172 13.10 5.59 4.19
C TRP A 172 12.93 5.20 5.67
N GLY A 173 12.02 5.84 6.39
CA GLY A 173 11.64 5.48 7.75
C GLY A 173 10.89 4.16 7.80
N ASN A 174 11.22 3.33 8.79
CA ASN A 174 10.60 2.03 9.00
C ASN A 174 9.89 2.02 10.34
N LEU A 175 8.62 1.62 10.34
CA LEU A 175 7.81 1.55 11.55
C LEU A 175 7.23 0.15 11.71
N SER A 176 7.30 -0.39 12.92
CA SER A 176 6.63 -1.64 13.27
C SER A 176 5.78 -1.48 14.52
N ILE A 177 4.63 -2.16 14.55
CA ILE A 177 3.78 -2.29 15.75
C ILE A 177 3.39 -3.76 15.96
N SER A 178 3.56 -4.25 17.20
CA SER A 178 3.22 -5.61 17.62
C SER A 178 2.28 -5.55 18.81
N GLY A 179 1.04 -5.99 18.63
CA GLY A 179 -0.04 -5.70 19.57
C GLY A 179 -0.33 -4.21 19.70
N GLY A 180 -1.17 -3.85 20.68
CA GLY A 180 -1.51 -2.44 20.93
C GLY A 180 -2.50 -1.87 19.93
N LYS A 181 -2.56 -0.53 19.87
CA LYS A 181 -3.56 0.19 19.08
C LYS A 181 -2.98 1.47 18.49
N ALA A 182 -3.16 1.68 17.19
CA ALA A 182 -2.99 2.97 16.55
C ALA A 182 -4.38 3.54 16.21
N TRP A 183 -4.65 4.75 16.64
CA TRP A 183 -5.92 5.42 16.41
C TRP A 183 -5.71 6.82 15.86
N GLY A 184 -6.13 7.03 14.61
CA GLY A 184 -6.25 8.34 13.99
C GLY A 184 -7.71 8.79 14.01
N SER A 185 -8.03 9.93 14.63
CA SER A 185 -9.42 10.42 14.68
C SER A 185 -9.79 11.08 13.36
N VAL A 186 -9.19 12.22 13.01
CA VAL A 186 -9.33 12.88 11.69
C VAL A 186 -8.18 12.60 10.72
N CYS A 187 -7.36 11.59 11.03
CA CYS A 187 -6.23 11.15 10.22
C CYS A 187 -6.18 9.61 10.12
N PRO A 188 -5.36 9.06 9.22
CA PRO A 188 -5.13 7.63 9.17
C PRO A 188 -4.51 7.08 10.45
N ALA A 189 -4.85 5.82 10.78
CA ALA A 189 -4.08 5.06 11.76
C ALA A 189 -2.65 4.84 11.25
N VAL A 190 -2.52 4.57 9.96
CA VAL A 190 -1.24 4.38 9.26
C VAL A 190 -1.16 5.31 8.07
N TYR A 191 -0.12 6.13 8.04
CA TYR A 191 0.32 6.89 6.89
C TYR A 191 1.73 6.44 6.49
N SER A 192 1.90 5.92 5.29
CA SER A 192 3.19 5.37 4.82
C SER A 192 3.58 5.93 3.47
N ARG A 193 4.81 6.43 3.40
CA ARG A 193 5.58 6.71 2.17
C ARG A 193 6.79 5.78 2.03
N TRP A 194 6.94 4.80 2.94
CA TRP A 194 8.02 3.82 2.87
C TRP A 194 7.55 2.45 3.35
N TYR A 195 7.68 2.11 4.63
CA TYR A 195 7.33 0.76 5.10
C TYR A 195 6.80 0.77 6.54
N VAL A 196 5.61 0.20 6.69
CA VAL A 196 4.98 -0.09 7.97
C VAL A 196 4.70 -1.59 8.06
N PHE A 197 5.10 -2.19 9.17
CA PHE A 197 4.74 -3.57 9.53
C PHE A 197 3.83 -3.55 10.75
N ALA A 198 2.75 -4.31 10.74
CA ALA A 198 1.91 -4.51 11.92
C ALA A 198 1.59 -5.98 12.13
N GLU A 199 1.63 -6.42 13.39
CA GLU A 199 1.19 -7.75 13.80
C GLU A 199 0.27 -7.65 15.03
N ASP A 200 -0.82 -8.41 15.05
CA ASP A 200 -1.77 -8.49 16.19
C ASP A 200 -2.28 -7.12 16.70
N ALA A 201 -2.30 -6.09 15.85
CA ALA A 201 -2.58 -4.71 16.24
C ALA A 201 -3.98 -4.24 15.80
N GLU A 202 -4.56 -3.30 16.56
CA GLU A 202 -5.77 -2.59 16.16
C GLU A 202 -5.40 -1.27 15.47
N LEU A 203 -5.84 -1.11 14.21
CA LEU A 203 -5.65 0.09 13.40
C LEU A 203 -7.02 0.73 13.15
N LEU A 204 -7.32 1.79 13.91
CA LEU A 204 -8.62 2.45 13.87
C LEU A 204 -8.51 3.83 13.25
N SER A 205 -9.37 4.15 12.29
CA SER A 205 -9.63 5.53 11.87
C SER A 205 -11.11 5.89 11.97
N GLN A 206 -11.42 7.16 12.23
CA GLN A 206 -12.80 7.65 12.27
C GLN A 206 -13.14 8.42 10.99
N ASP A 207 -12.52 9.58 10.76
CA ASP A 207 -12.83 10.46 9.62
C ASP A 207 -11.70 10.49 8.57
N SER A 208 -11.09 9.34 8.34
CA SER A 208 -10.02 9.14 7.35
C SER A 208 -9.96 7.68 6.89
N PRO A 209 -9.24 7.36 5.79
CA PRO A 209 -8.82 5.98 5.54
C PRO A 209 -8.02 5.45 6.73
N ALA A 210 -8.21 4.18 7.10
CA ALA A 210 -7.41 3.58 8.18
C ALA A 210 -5.93 3.47 7.79
N VAL A 211 -5.67 3.12 6.52
CA VAL A 211 -4.34 3.00 5.94
C VAL A 211 -4.25 3.87 4.69
N MET A 212 -3.29 4.78 4.68
CA MET A 212 -2.98 5.65 3.54
C MET A 212 -1.54 5.38 3.08
N LEU A 213 -1.41 4.99 1.82
CA LEU A 213 -0.15 4.65 1.17
C LEU A 213 0.11 5.69 0.07
N ALA A 214 1.09 6.55 0.30
CA ALA A 214 1.43 7.66 -0.59
C ALA A 214 2.78 7.44 -1.25
N ASP A 215 2.93 7.87 -2.52
CA ASP A 215 4.22 7.94 -3.23
C ASP A 215 5.07 6.65 -3.11
N GLY A 216 4.45 5.49 -3.37
CA GLY A 216 5.11 4.18 -3.27
C GLY A 216 5.21 3.58 -1.87
N GLY A 217 4.45 4.11 -0.90
CA GLY A 217 4.38 3.62 0.47
C GLY A 217 3.84 2.19 0.59
N ASN A 218 4.30 1.48 1.63
CA ASN A 218 3.98 0.08 1.86
C ASN A 218 3.44 -0.16 3.27
N ALA A 219 2.49 -1.08 3.38
CA ALA A 219 2.01 -1.65 4.64
C ALA A 219 1.89 -3.18 4.53
N GLU A 220 2.46 -3.88 5.51
CA GLU A 220 2.34 -5.33 5.66
C GLU A 220 1.73 -5.66 7.02
N LEU A 221 0.56 -6.29 7.01
CA LEU A 221 -0.25 -6.55 8.20
C LEU A 221 -0.46 -8.06 8.40
N HIS A 222 -0.27 -8.53 9.63
CA HIS A 222 -0.47 -9.92 10.03
C HIS A 222 -1.44 -9.97 11.20
N ASP A 223 -2.57 -10.64 11.06
CA ASP A 223 -3.58 -10.82 12.11
C ASP A 223 -4.05 -9.51 12.77
N CYS A 224 -4.03 -8.42 11.99
CA CYS A 224 -4.43 -7.08 12.45
C CYS A 224 -5.94 -6.85 12.27
N SER A 225 -6.48 -5.94 13.07
CA SER A 225 -7.85 -5.47 12.97
C SER A 225 -7.85 -4.04 12.43
N VAL A 226 -8.24 -3.88 11.16
CA VAL A 226 -8.35 -2.57 10.48
C VAL A 226 -9.81 -2.13 10.53
N LYS A 227 -10.11 -1.00 11.17
CA LYS A 227 -11.48 -0.54 11.36
C LYS A 227 -11.66 0.90 10.92
N LEU A 228 -12.77 1.16 10.24
CA LEU A 228 -13.33 2.51 10.12
C LEU A 228 -14.48 2.66 11.11
N ASP A 229 -14.49 3.74 11.88
CA ASP A 229 -15.58 4.01 12.82
C ASP A 229 -16.91 4.17 12.05
N PRO A 230 -17.93 3.35 12.33
CA PRO A 230 -19.22 3.41 11.65
C PRO A 230 -20.01 4.71 11.90
N GLN A 231 -19.55 5.58 12.81
CA GLN A 231 -20.15 6.90 13.06
C GLN A 231 -19.63 8.01 12.13
N SER A 232 -18.69 7.73 11.23
CA SER A 232 -18.20 8.75 10.29
C SER A 232 -19.31 9.18 9.31
N GLU A 233 -19.48 10.49 9.16
CA GLU A 233 -20.44 11.06 8.20
C GLU A 233 -19.92 11.00 6.74
N ASN A 234 -18.68 10.57 6.51
CA ASN A 234 -18.03 10.52 5.20
C ASN A 234 -17.42 9.12 4.98
N PRO A 235 -18.05 8.22 4.20
CA PRO A 235 -17.53 6.87 4.03
C PRO A 235 -16.19 6.92 3.27
N PHE A 236 -15.13 6.53 3.96
CA PHE A 236 -13.81 6.34 3.36
C PHE A 236 -13.61 4.88 2.98
N TYR A 237 -12.72 4.66 2.01
CA TYR A 237 -12.08 3.37 1.81
C TYR A 237 -11.14 3.06 2.97
N ALA A 238 -11.14 1.83 3.46
CA ALA A 238 -10.24 1.41 4.53
C ALA A 238 -8.76 1.61 4.16
N VAL A 239 -8.41 1.30 2.91
CA VAL A 239 -7.05 1.45 2.37
C VAL A 239 -7.10 2.33 1.13
N LYS A 240 -6.26 3.38 1.11
CA LYS A 240 -6.10 4.25 -0.05
C LYS A 240 -4.65 4.28 -0.54
N PHE A 241 -4.50 4.17 -1.86
CA PHE A 241 -3.26 4.45 -2.58
C PHE A 241 -3.38 5.79 -3.27
N VAL A 242 -2.44 6.69 -2.99
CA VAL A 242 -2.40 8.04 -3.55
C VAL A 242 -1.03 8.39 -4.09
N THR A 243 -1.01 9.28 -5.07
CA THR A 243 0.18 10.01 -5.48
C THR A 243 0.04 11.44 -5.00
N GLU A 244 1.04 11.93 -4.30
CA GLU A 244 1.09 13.30 -3.77
C GLU A 244 2.17 14.12 -4.47
N ASN A 245 3.37 13.55 -4.64
CA ASN A 245 4.50 14.25 -5.26
C ASN A 245 5.20 13.43 -6.33
N ASP A 246 5.15 12.10 -6.23
CA ASP A 246 5.92 11.22 -7.11
C ASP A 246 5.18 9.92 -7.39
N SER A 247 4.70 9.76 -8.63
CA SER A 247 4.15 8.49 -9.11
C SER A 247 5.24 7.42 -9.32
N SER A 248 6.52 7.74 -9.10
CA SER A 248 7.62 6.78 -9.22
C SER A 248 7.68 5.85 -8.00
N GLY A 249 6.94 4.75 -8.08
CA GLY A 249 6.98 3.69 -7.07
C GLY A 249 5.69 2.91 -7.02
N GLN A 250 5.80 1.60 -6.87
CA GLN A 250 4.64 0.74 -6.61
C GLN A 250 4.38 0.73 -5.10
N GLY A 251 3.25 1.29 -4.67
CA GLY A 251 2.78 1.13 -3.29
C GLY A 251 2.24 -0.28 -3.08
N SER A 252 2.38 -0.83 -1.88
CA SER A 252 1.86 -2.18 -1.58
C SER A 252 1.12 -2.29 -0.26
N PHE A 253 0.00 -3.00 -0.30
CA PHE A 253 -0.75 -3.44 0.86
C PHE A 253 -0.78 -4.96 0.88
N ILE A 254 -0.18 -5.56 1.89
CA ILE A 254 -0.10 -7.02 2.06
C ILE A 254 -0.77 -7.36 3.38
N MET A 255 -1.77 -8.23 3.36
CA MET A 255 -2.44 -8.67 4.58
C MET A 255 -2.62 -10.18 4.64
N PHE A 256 -2.22 -10.75 5.78
CA PHE A 256 -2.40 -12.15 6.14
C PHE A 256 -3.28 -12.23 7.39
N GLY A 257 -4.40 -12.94 7.33
CA GLY A 257 -5.29 -13.06 8.48
C GLY A 257 -5.93 -11.74 8.89
N GLY A 258 -6.53 -11.72 10.09
CA GLY A 258 -7.13 -10.52 10.66
C GLY A 258 -8.42 -10.10 9.96
N GLU A 259 -8.82 -8.84 10.15
CA GLU A 259 -10.07 -8.30 9.59
C GLU A 259 -9.92 -6.88 9.03
N ILE A 260 -10.69 -6.57 7.98
CA ILE A 260 -10.96 -5.20 7.52
C ILE A 260 -12.45 -4.92 7.65
N ASP A 261 -12.80 -4.20 8.71
CA ASP A 261 -14.16 -3.81 9.08
C ASP A 261 -14.44 -2.37 8.58
N SER A 262 -14.98 -2.29 7.37
CA SER A 262 -15.41 -1.05 6.73
C SER A 262 -16.52 -1.34 5.72
N MET A 263 -17.23 -0.31 5.24
CA MET A 263 -18.11 -0.48 4.07
C MET A 263 -17.27 -0.68 2.80
N ASP A 264 -16.46 0.32 2.47
CA ASP A 264 -15.62 0.32 1.27
C ASP A 264 -14.18 -0.08 1.62
N LYS A 265 -13.56 -0.95 0.81
CA LYS A 265 -12.27 -1.59 1.18
C LYS A 265 -11.07 -0.86 0.59
N PHE A 266 -10.95 -0.84 -0.74
CA PHE A 266 -9.76 -0.36 -1.42
C PHE A 266 -10.06 0.72 -2.45
N TRP A 267 -9.21 1.75 -2.49
CA TRP A 267 -9.23 2.75 -3.55
C TRP A 267 -7.82 3.11 -3.99
N ALA A 268 -7.62 3.26 -5.30
CA ALA A 268 -6.34 3.66 -5.87
C ALA A 268 -6.57 4.62 -7.04
N ALA A 269 -5.80 5.71 -7.08
CA ALA A 269 -5.73 6.60 -8.24
C ALA A 269 -4.31 7.07 -8.49
N ALA A 270 -4.00 7.35 -9.76
CA ALA A 270 -2.71 7.88 -10.22
C ALA A 270 -1.46 7.16 -9.66
N SER A 271 -1.58 5.88 -9.33
CA SER A 271 -0.57 5.10 -8.62
C SER A 271 -0.46 3.68 -9.17
N ASP A 272 0.74 3.12 -9.13
CA ASP A 272 0.95 1.68 -9.23
C ASP A 272 0.70 1.07 -7.84
N ALA A 273 -0.29 0.20 -7.70
CA ALA A 273 -0.66 -0.40 -6.43
C ALA A 273 -0.64 -1.93 -6.50
N TYR A 274 -0.04 -2.55 -5.49
CA TYR A 274 -0.06 -4.00 -5.28
C TYR A 274 -0.86 -4.33 -4.02
N ILE A 275 -1.92 -5.12 -4.17
CA ILE A 275 -2.75 -5.58 -3.06
C ILE A 275 -2.61 -7.10 -3.00
N TYR A 276 -2.15 -7.63 -1.88
CA TYR A 276 -2.10 -9.07 -1.61
C TYR A 276 -2.94 -9.39 -0.37
N LEU A 277 -3.87 -10.35 -0.53
CA LEU A 277 -4.78 -10.76 0.54
C LEU A 277 -4.77 -12.27 0.68
N LYS A 278 -4.62 -12.73 1.93
CA LYS A 278 -4.74 -14.14 2.28
C LYS A 278 -5.44 -14.33 3.62
N GLU A 279 -6.54 -15.06 3.60
CA GLU A 279 -7.33 -15.43 4.79
C GLU A 279 -7.77 -14.21 5.63
N VAL A 280 -8.03 -13.07 4.99
CA VAL A 280 -8.51 -11.84 5.63
C VAL A 280 -10.03 -11.86 5.76
N ASP A 281 -10.56 -11.54 6.94
CA ASP A 281 -12.00 -11.43 7.15
C ASP A 281 -12.52 -10.05 6.75
N PHE A 282 -13.67 -10.01 6.08
CA PHE A 282 -14.39 -8.79 5.71
C PHE A 282 -15.78 -8.80 6.35
N PRO A 283 -15.91 -8.50 7.66
CA PRO A 283 -17.20 -8.47 8.32
C PRO A 283 -18.11 -7.38 7.73
N GLY A 284 -19.42 -7.65 7.64
CA GLY A 284 -20.44 -6.66 7.26
C GLY A 284 -20.98 -6.76 5.82
N PHE A 285 -21.81 -5.78 5.44
CA PHE A 285 -22.41 -5.68 4.10
C PHE A 285 -21.38 -5.20 3.07
N PRO A 286 -21.43 -5.69 1.81
CA PRO A 286 -20.46 -5.32 0.80
C PRO A 286 -20.77 -3.92 0.26
N GLY A 287 -20.06 -2.91 0.77
CA GLY A 287 -19.78 -1.69 -0.01
C GLY A 287 -18.85 -2.01 -1.18
N THR A 288 -18.28 -0.98 -1.80
CA THR A 288 -17.31 -1.15 -2.89
C THR A 288 -16.10 -1.92 -2.41
N PHE A 289 -15.76 -2.98 -3.13
CA PHE A 289 -14.56 -3.76 -2.82
C PHE A 289 -13.31 -3.02 -3.30
N LEU A 290 -13.29 -2.61 -4.57
CA LEU A 290 -12.16 -1.89 -5.15
C LEU A 290 -12.63 -0.85 -6.15
N GLU A 291 -12.16 0.38 -6.00
CA GLU A 291 -12.27 1.42 -7.03
C GLU A 291 -10.87 1.80 -7.53
N VAL A 292 -10.68 1.74 -8.85
CA VAL A 292 -9.44 2.14 -9.53
C VAL A 292 -9.71 3.33 -10.42
N ASP A 293 -9.37 4.52 -9.93
CA ASP A 293 -9.74 5.78 -10.57
C ASP A 293 -8.55 6.48 -11.22
N THR A 294 -8.86 7.54 -11.97
CA THR A 294 -7.89 8.52 -12.45
C THR A 294 -7.54 9.52 -11.36
N GLY A 295 -6.31 10.00 -11.37
CA GLY A 295 -5.87 11.08 -10.49
C GLY A 295 -4.95 12.03 -11.24
N GLU A 296 -4.62 13.14 -10.60
CA GLU A 296 -3.66 14.11 -11.11
C GLU A 296 -2.25 13.78 -10.59
N ASP A 297 -1.28 13.73 -11.50
CA ASP A 297 0.15 13.74 -11.21
C ASP A 297 0.72 15.10 -11.64
N GLU A 298 1.52 15.73 -10.79
CA GLU A 298 2.05 17.07 -11.04
C GLU A 298 2.94 17.15 -12.30
N ASN A 299 3.55 16.04 -12.70
CA ASN A 299 4.48 15.95 -13.84
C ASN A 299 3.83 15.34 -15.10
N ALA A 300 2.93 14.38 -14.91
CA ALA A 300 2.32 13.59 -15.98
C ALA A 300 0.88 14.02 -16.33
N GLY A 301 0.25 14.89 -15.53
CA GLY A 301 -1.14 15.28 -15.69
C GLY A 301 -2.11 14.19 -15.21
N ILE A 302 -3.26 14.06 -15.85
CA ILE A 302 -4.26 13.05 -15.47
C ILE A 302 -3.76 11.66 -15.92
N ILE A 303 -3.57 10.76 -14.96
CA ILE A 303 -3.16 9.37 -15.18
C ILE A 303 -4.10 8.42 -14.42
N GLY A 304 -4.27 7.20 -14.93
CA GLY A 304 -5.05 6.16 -14.26
C GLY A 304 -4.29 5.46 -13.14
N GLY A 305 -5.02 4.84 -12.21
CA GLY A 305 -4.46 3.86 -11.29
C GLY A 305 -4.16 2.54 -12.00
N ASN A 306 -3.08 1.86 -11.60
CA ASN A 306 -2.72 0.54 -12.11
C ASN A 306 -2.59 -0.42 -10.94
N VAL A 307 -3.60 -1.27 -10.76
CA VAL A 307 -3.72 -2.16 -9.61
C VAL A 307 -3.41 -3.59 -10.01
N THR A 308 -2.55 -4.25 -9.25
CA THR A 308 -2.46 -5.70 -9.19
C THR A 308 -3.08 -6.19 -7.89
N LEU A 309 -4.10 -7.05 -7.98
CA LEU A 309 -4.81 -7.62 -6.85
C LEU A 309 -4.61 -9.14 -6.84
N ASP A 310 -3.92 -9.65 -5.83
CA ASP A 310 -3.66 -11.07 -5.63
C ASP A 310 -4.45 -11.59 -4.41
N MET A 311 -5.32 -12.57 -4.65
CA MET A 311 -6.17 -13.23 -3.66
C MET A 311 -5.78 -14.70 -3.56
N GLN A 312 -5.42 -15.14 -2.34
CA GLN A 312 -4.97 -16.50 -2.06
C GLN A 312 -5.72 -17.06 -0.86
N ARG A 313 -6.52 -18.12 -1.02
CA ARG A 313 -7.43 -18.60 0.04
C ARG A 313 -8.26 -17.45 0.64
N GLN A 314 -8.72 -16.56 -0.23
CA GLN A 314 -9.34 -15.30 0.15
C GLN A 314 -10.78 -15.27 -0.32
N SER A 315 -11.71 -14.94 0.58
CA SER A 315 -13.09 -14.63 0.24
C SER A 315 -13.30 -13.11 0.24
N ALA A 316 -13.89 -12.56 -0.82
CA ALA A 316 -14.22 -11.15 -0.92
C ALA A 316 -15.58 -10.95 -1.60
N ALA A 317 -16.22 -9.82 -1.35
CA ALA A 317 -17.48 -9.47 -1.99
C ALA A 317 -17.62 -7.95 -2.17
N GLY A 318 -18.40 -7.55 -3.17
CA GLY A 318 -18.68 -6.15 -3.50
C GLY A 318 -18.32 -5.78 -4.93
N PRO A 319 -18.80 -4.64 -5.43
CA PRO A 319 -18.48 -4.20 -6.78
C PRO A 319 -17.03 -3.76 -6.92
N ILE A 320 -16.52 -3.88 -8.15
CA ILE A 320 -15.25 -3.29 -8.58
C ILE A 320 -15.52 -2.32 -9.73
N SER A 321 -14.94 -1.14 -9.66
CA SER A 321 -14.93 -0.15 -10.74
C SER A 321 -13.50 0.16 -11.19
N VAL A 322 -13.29 0.28 -12.49
CA VAL A 322 -12.01 0.64 -13.10
C VAL A 322 -12.27 1.69 -14.17
N SER A 323 -11.78 2.91 -13.94
CA SER A 323 -11.97 4.06 -14.83
C SER A 323 -11.23 3.89 -16.16
N THR A 324 -11.65 4.64 -17.19
CA THR A 324 -11.16 4.52 -18.58
C THR A 324 -9.63 4.54 -18.76
N LEU A 325 -8.87 5.32 -17.97
CA LEU A 325 -7.40 5.38 -18.07
C LEU A 325 -6.69 4.42 -17.12
N SER A 326 -7.44 3.67 -16.31
CA SER A 326 -6.94 2.80 -15.24
C SER A 326 -6.85 1.34 -15.69
N SER A 327 -6.10 0.54 -14.94
CA SER A 327 -5.97 -0.89 -15.17
C SER A 327 -6.07 -1.71 -13.89
N LEU A 328 -6.61 -2.93 -14.03
CA LEU A 328 -6.69 -3.93 -12.98
C LEU A 328 -6.20 -5.29 -13.51
N ASN A 329 -5.22 -5.87 -12.82
CA ASN A 329 -4.85 -7.27 -12.97
C ASN A 329 -5.24 -8.02 -11.68
N MET A 330 -6.33 -8.77 -11.73
CA MET A 330 -6.89 -9.51 -10.60
C MET A 330 -6.57 -11.01 -10.74
N THR A 331 -5.97 -11.60 -9.72
CA THR A 331 -5.70 -13.05 -9.64
C THR A 331 -6.36 -13.64 -8.40
N MET A 332 -7.21 -14.67 -8.60
CA MET A 332 -7.77 -15.51 -7.55
C MET A 332 -7.23 -16.93 -7.68
N ASP A 333 -6.62 -17.43 -6.61
CA ASP A 333 -6.02 -18.75 -6.58
C ASP A 333 -6.15 -19.42 -5.20
N GLY A 334 -5.95 -20.74 -5.16
CA GLY A 334 -5.96 -21.53 -3.93
C GLY A 334 -7.31 -21.48 -3.19
N GLU A 335 -8.40 -21.87 -3.86
CA GLU A 335 -9.76 -21.90 -3.29
C GLU A 335 -10.25 -20.50 -2.84
N SER A 336 -9.88 -19.44 -3.55
CA SER A 336 -10.41 -18.09 -3.31
C SER A 336 -11.82 -17.92 -3.87
N SER A 337 -12.59 -16.98 -3.34
CA SER A 337 -13.92 -16.64 -3.83
C SER A 337 -14.15 -15.14 -3.93
N PHE A 338 -14.79 -14.71 -5.01
CA PHE A 338 -15.25 -13.33 -5.17
C PHE A 338 -16.73 -13.29 -5.56
N GLU A 339 -17.55 -12.58 -4.79
CA GLU A 339 -18.96 -12.34 -5.08
C GLU A 339 -19.18 -10.86 -5.45
N GLY A 340 -19.32 -10.55 -6.74
CA GLY A 340 -19.32 -9.17 -7.21
C GLY A 340 -19.45 -9.02 -8.71
N TYR A 341 -19.56 -7.78 -9.18
CA TYR A 341 -19.46 -7.41 -10.59
C TYR A 341 -18.27 -6.49 -10.82
N ILE A 342 -17.80 -6.43 -12.08
CA ILE A 342 -16.77 -5.48 -12.50
C ILE A 342 -17.31 -4.62 -13.66
N ASN A 343 -17.32 -3.30 -13.48
CA ASN A 343 -17.74 -2.32 -14.50
C ASN A 343 -19.13 -2.59 -15.12
N ASN A 344 -20.19 -2.63 -14.30
CA ASN A 344 -21.53 -3.05 -14.74
C ASN A 344 -22.26 -2.11 -15.72
N ALA A 345 -21.71 -0.95 -16.03
CA ALA A 345 -22.29 0.00 -16.97
C ALA A 345 -21.76 -0.17 -18.41
N GLY A 346 -20.69 -0.93 -18.60
CA GLY A 346 -20.00 -1.08 -19.88
C GLY A 346 -18.49 -1.23 -19.73
N PRO A 347 -17.77 -1.40 -20.85
CA PRO A 347 -16.33 -1.56 -20.81
C PRO A 347 -15.65 -0.23 -20.46
N GLU A 348 -14.94 -0.23 -19.34
CA GLU A 348 -14.03 0.83 -18.92
C GLU A 348 -12.72 0.22 -18.43
N GLY A 349 -11.62 0.98 -18.55
CA GLY A 349 -10.29 0.58 -18.14
C GLY A 349 -9.75 -0.66 -18.87
N ASP A 350 -8.55 -1.08 -18.49
CA ASP A 350 -8.01 -2.38 -18.90
C ASP A 350 -8.09 -3.38 -17.74
N VAL A 351 -8.97 -4.38 -17.86
CA VAL A 351 -9.24 -5.34 -16.77
C VAL A 351 -8.88 -6.76 -17.20
N ALA A 352 -7.87 -7.33 -16.56
CA ALA A 352 -7.47 -8.73 -16.70
C ALA A 352 -7.84 -9.51 -15.44
N VAL A 353 -8.56 -10.62 -15.61
CA VAL A 353 -8.98 -11.51 -14.51
C VAL A 353 -8.43 -12.92 -14.72
N THR A 354 -7.78 -13.46 -13.68
CA THR A 354 -7.34 -14.86 -13.59
C THR A 354 -8.04 -15.55 -12.42
N VAL A 355 -8.72 -16.68 -12.68
CA VAL A 355 -9.41 -17.48 -11.66
C VAL A 355 -8.95 -18.94 -11.76
N THR A 356 -8.10 -19.38 -10.83
CA THR A 356 -7.46 -20.70 -10.87
C THR A 356 -7.46 -21.39 -9.50
N GLY A 357 -6.94 -22.60 -9.44
CA GLY A 357 -6.68 -23.30 -8.18
C GLY A 357 -7.94 -23.60 -7.39
N GLY A 358 -9.04 -23.92 -8.08
CA GLY A 358 -10.35 -24.17 -7.46
C GLY A 358 -11.10 -22.91 -7.01
N SER A 359 -10.63 -21.72 -7.38
CA SER A 359 -11.28 -20.45 -7.04
C SER A 359 -12.55 -20.22 -7.87
N VAL A 360 -13.47 -19.40 -7.35
CA VAL A 360 -14.76 -19.10 -8.00
C VAL A 360 -15.05 -17.60 -7.99
N TRP A 361 -15.51 -17.08 -9.13
CA TRP A 361 -16.13 -15.77 -9.22
C TRP A 361 -17.65 -15.93 -9.45
N THR A 362 -18.43 -15.51 -8.47
CA THR A 362 -19.89 -15.44 -8.54
C THR A 362 -20.32 -14.03 -8.91
N LEU A 363 -20.96 -13.88 -10.06
CA LEU A 363 -21.43 -12.58 -10.54
C LEU A 363 -22.67 -12.12 -9.75
N THR A 364 -22.72 -10.83 -9.47
CA THR A 364 -23.91 -10.17 -8.89
C THR A 364 -24.52 -9.12 -9.83
N GLY A 365 -23.93 -8.97 -11.01
CA GLY A 365 -24.36 -8.06 -12.07
C GLY A 365 -23.55 -8.32 -13.34
N ASP A 366 -24.05 -7.80 -14.46
CA ASP A 366 -23.31 -7.86 -15.72
C ASP A 366 -21.92 -7.24 -15.54
N SER A 367 -20.91 -7.84 -16.16
CA SER A 367 -19.51 -7.46 -15.94
C SER A 367 -18.75 -7.35 -17.24
N TRP A 368 -17.87 -6.35 -17.34
CA TRP A 368 -17.05 -6.10 -18.53
C TRP A 368 -15.57 -6.14 -18.16
N ILE A 369 -14.82 -7.04 -18.83
CA ILE A 369 -13.38 -7.19 -18.66
C ILE A 369 -12.69 -7.32 -20.03
N SER A 370 -11.40 -6.98 -20.08
CA SER A 370 -10.56 -7.09 -21.28
C SER A 370 -10.11 -8.53 -21.53
N SER A 371 -9.75 -9.28 -20.48
CA SER A 371 -9.25 -10.64 -20.64
C SER A 371 -9.55 -11.55 -19.47
N LEU A 372 -9.73 -12.84 -19.77
CA LEU A 372 -10.06 -13.87 -18.81
C LEU A 372 -9.13 -15.09 -18.94
N LYS A 373 -8.63 -15.57 -17.81
CA LYS A 373 -7.92 -16.84 -17.70
C LYS A 373 -8.55 -17.68 -16.58
N ILE A 374 -8.99 -18.89 -16.91
CA ILE A 374 -9.64 -19.83 -16.00
C ILE A 374 -9.07 -21.24 -16.17
N ASP A 375 -9.19 -22.08 -15.15
CA ASP A 375 -8.89 -23.52 -15.26
C ASP A 375 -10.00 -24.26 -16.04
N GLY A 376 -11.25 -23.86 -15.79
CA GLY A 376 -12.45 -24.41 -16.42
C GLY A 376 -13.66 -23.49 -16.25
N PRO A 377 -14.74 -23.72 -17.01
CA PRO A 377 -15.95 -22.89 -16.95
C PRO A 377 -16.60 -22.83 -15.55
N GLU A 378 -16.37 -23.83 -14.71
CA GLU A 378 -16.83 -23.89 -13.31
C GLU A 378 -16.23 -22.80 -12.42
N ASN A 379 -15.14 -22.14 -12.83
CA ASN A 379 -14.58 -21.02 -12.09
C ASN A 379 -15.48 -19.77 -12.14
N ILE A 380 -16.46 -19.71 -13.05
CA ILE A 380 -17.34 -18.56 -13.25
C ILE A 380 -18.80 -18.97 -13.02
N GLU A 381 -19.42 -18.40 -11.99
CA GLU A 381 -20.85 -18.56 -11.71
C GLU A 381 -21.60 -17.31 -12.16
N LEU A 382 -22.30 -17.42 -13.30
CA LEU A 382 -22.98 -16.27 -13.91
C LEU A 382 -24.16 -15.73 -13.11
N ASN A 383 -24.83 -16.57 -12.30
CA ASN A 383 -25.95 -16.16 -11.43
C ASN A 383 -27.05 -15.31 -12.12
N GLY A 384 -27.32 -15.57 -13.41
CA GLY A 384 -28.29 -14.82 -14.20
C GLY A 384 -27.76 -13.53 -14.86
N SER A 385 -26.50 -13.17 -14.62
CA SER A 385 -25.77 -12.08 -15.27
C SER A 385 -24.96 -12.54 -16.47
N ILE A 386 -24.42 -11.58 -17.22
CA ILE A 386 -23.55 -11.80 -18.37
C ILE A 386 -22.14 -11.28 -18.06
N LEU A 387 -21.13 -12.13 -18.23
CA LEU A 387 -19.74 -11.70 -18.28
C LEU A 387 -19.37 -11.40 -19.74
N TYR A 388 -18.94 -10.19 -20.04
CA TYR A 388 -18.38 -9.80 -21.33
C TYR A 388 -16.86 -9.78 -21.23
N VAL A 389 -16.19 -10.59 -22.06
CA VAL A 389 -14.72 -10.63 -22.17
C VAL A 389 -14.35 -10.10 -23.56
N ASP A 390 -13.66 -8.97 -23.60
CA ASP A 390 -13.33 -8.27 -24.85
C ASP A 390 -14.58 -8.03 -25.73
N GLY A 391 -15.68 -7.65 -25.07
CA GLY A 391 -16.98 -7.40 -25.72
C GLY A 391 -17.75 -8.67 -26.14
N VAL A 392 -17.20 -9.87 -25.95
CA VAL A 392 -17.87 -11.14 -26.27
C VAL A 392 -18.50 -11.74 -25.00
N PRO A 393 -19.79 -12.11 -25.02
CA PRO A 393 -20.40 -12.83 -23.90
C PRO A 393 -19.69 -14.15 -23.63
N PHE A 394 -19.34 -14.38 -22.36
CA PHE A 394 -18.82 -15.64 -21.88
C PHE A 394 -19.91 -16.72 -21.97
N ASP A 395 -19.58 -17.84 -22.59
CA ASP A 395 -20.45 -19.02 -22.67
C ASP A 395 -19.71 -20.22 -22.04
N PRO A 396 -20.18 -20.73 -20.89
CA PRO A 396 -19.62 -21.92 -20.25
C PRO A 396 -19.58 -23.17 -21.15
N ALA A 397 -20.47 -23.25 -22.16
CA ALA A 397 -20.49 -24.36 -23.11
C ALA A 397 -19.46 -24.19 -24.25
N ALA A 398 -18.96 -22.97 -24.48
CA ALA A 398 -18.03 -22.64 -25.56
C ALA A 398 -16.57 -22.65 -25.09
N ASN A 399 -16.07 -23.80 -24.63
CA ASN A 399 -14.66 -23.95 -24.20
C ASN A 399 -13.68 -24.32 -25.34
N GLN A 400 -14.19 -24.46 -26.57
CA GLN A 400 -13.42 -24.90 -27.74
C GLN A 400 -12.98 -23.72 -28.60
N VAL A 401 -11.81 -23.83 -29.22
CA VAL A 401 -11.33 -22.86 -30.21
C VAL A 401 -12.25 -22.85 -31.42
N THR A 402 -12.77 -21.67 -31.75
CA THR A 402 -13.61 -21.41 -32.93
C THR A 402 -12.90 -20.56 -33.98
N GLY A 403 -11.82 -19.86 -33.61
CA GLY A 403 -11.07 -19.00 -34.52
C GLY A 403 -9.63 -18.76 -34.09
N VAL A 404 -8.77 -18.49 -35.07
CA VAL A 404 -7.41 -17.98 -34.89
C VAL A 404 -7.22 -16.82 -35.85
N THR A 405 -6.77 -15.67 -35.36
CA THR A 405 -6.44 -14.48 -36.15
C THR A 405 -4.97 -14.10 -35.97
N LEU A 406 -4.43 -13.31 -36.89
CA LEU A 406 -3.07 -12.75 -36.82
C LEU A 406 -3.15 -11.23 -36.78
N ASP A 407 -2.19 -10.61 -36.09
CA ASP A 407 -2.02 -9.14 -36.07
C ASP A 407 -1.72 -8.56 -37.46
N LYS A 408 -1.10 -9.36 -38.34
CA LYS A 408 -0.82 -9.00 -39.74
C LYS A 408 -1.09 -10.17 -40.67
N THR A 409 -1.77 -9.90 -41.78
CA THR A 409 -1.96 -10.87 -42.87
C THR A 409 -0.82 -10.85 -43.90
N SER A 410 0.04 -9.83 -43.85
CA SER A 410 1.26 -9.73 -44.66
C SER A 410 2.31 -8.86 -43.96
N ALA A 411 3.59 -9.20 -44.12
CA ALA A 411 4.71 -8.41 -43.63
C ALA A 411 5.91 -8.56 -44.58
N SER A 412 6.74 -7.51 -44.69
CA SER A 412 8.00 -7.55 -45.43
C SER A 412 9.16 -7.69 -44.44
N VAL A 413 10.11 -8.56 -44.74
CA VAL A 413 11.33 -8.77 -43.96
C VAL A 413 12.52 -8.75 -44.90
N THR A 414 13.57 -8.01 -44.54
CA THR A 414 14.83 -7.98 -45.29
C THR A 414 15.66 -9.23 -44.97
N VAL A 415 16.59 -9.59 -45.87
CA VAL A 415 17.52 -10.70 -45.62
C VAL A 415 18.28 -10.49 -44.32
N GLY A 416 18.18 -11.45 -43.39
CA GLY A 416 18.77 -11.39 -42.05
C GLY A 416 17.98 -10.55 -41.03
N GLY A 417 16.94 -9.84 -41.45
CA GLY A 417 16.01 -9.09 -40.60
C GLY A 417 14.97 -10.00 -39.93
N THR A 418 14.20 -9.44 -38.99
CA THR A 418 13.15 -10.17 -38.27
C THR A 418 11.87 -9.36 -38.11
N VAL A 419 10.73 -10.03 -38.12
CA VAL A 419 9.41 -9.48 -37.76
C VAL A 419 8.68 -10.46 -36.86
N THR A 420 7.94 -9.98 -35.87
CA THR A 420 7.11 -10.85 -35.01
C THR A 420 5.66 -10.73 -35.44
N LEU A 421 5.00 -11.88 -35.53
CA LEU A 421 3.56 -12.02 -35.71
C LEU A 421 2.95 -12.49 -34.38
N THR A 422 1.77 -11.99 -34.07
CA THR A 422 1.00 -12.36 -32.89
C THR A 422 -0.29 -13.03 -33.34
N ALA A 423 -0.59 -14.20 -32.77
CA ALA A 423 -1.84 -14.91 -33.01
C ALA A 423 -2.80 -14.72 -31.84
N SER A 424 -4.09 -14.52 -32.14
CA SER A 424 -5.16 -14.46 -31.15
C SER A 424 -6.13 -15.61 -31.37
N VAL A 425 -6.53 -16.29 -30.28
CA VAL A 425 -7.43 -17.44 -30.29
C VAL A 425 -8.80 -17.03 -29.77
N THR A 426 -9.87 -17.45 -30.44
CA THR A 426 -11.26 -17.18 -30.05
C THR A 426 -11.95 -18.49 -29.62
N PRO A 427 -12.72 -18.49 -28.52
CA PRO A 427 -12.78 -17.43 -27.52
C PRO A 427 -11.47 -17.31 -26.72
N SER A 428 -11.22 -16.15 -26.12
CA SER A 428 -9.99 -15.89 -25.36
C SER A 428 -9.85 -16.77 -24.10
N TRP A 429 -10.95 -17.37 -23.65
CA TRP A 429 -11.04 -18.34 -22.56
C TRP A 429 -11.08 -19.81 -23.02
N ALA A 430 -10.78 -20.12 -24.30
CA ALA A 430 -10.71 -21.49 -24.77
C ALA A 430 -9.70 -22.32 -23.94
N ALA A 431 -10.00 -23.61 -23.72
CA ALA A 431 -9.21 -24.50 -22.89
C ALA A 431 -7.82 -24.80 -23.50
N ASP A 432 -7.76 -24.99 -24.82
CA ASP A 432 -6.51 -25.17 -25.56
C ASP A 432 -6.26 -23.95 -26.46
N LYS A 433 -5.31 -23.11 -26.09
CA LYS A 433 -4.89 -21.93 -26.86
C LYS A 433 -3.53 -22.12 -27.52
N ALA A 434 -3.02 -23.35 -27.60
CA ALA A 434 -1.72 -23.60 -28.17
C ALA A 434 -1.68 -23.25 -29.68
N VAL A 435 -0.77 -22.35 -30.05
CA VAL A 435 -0.55 -21.97 -31.46
C VAL A 435 0.73 -22.64 -31.95
N THR A 436 0.63 -23.37 -33.07
CA THR A 436 1.79 -23.95 -33.76
C THR A 436 2.15 -23.12 -34.98
N TRP A 437 3.37 -22.61 -35.03
CA TRP A 437 3.88 -21.82 -36.14
C TRP A 437 4.65 -22.68 -37.15
N GLN A 438 4.42 -22.45 -38.44
CA GLN A 438 5.15 -23.11 -39.51
C GLN A 438 5.39 -22.17 -40.69
N SER A 439 6.62 -22.17 -41.20
CA SER A 439 6.93 -21.52 -42.48
C SER A 439 6.70 -22.50 -43.62
N TYR A 440 6.01 -22.01 -44.66
CA TYR A 440 5.78 -22.74 -45.90
C TYR A 440 7.09 -22.98 -46.67
N ASP A 441 7.91 -21.93 -46.85
CA ASP A 441 9.21 -22.01 -47.51
C ASP A 441 10.33 -21.52 -46.58
N LYS A 442 10.99 -22.48 -45.93
CA LYS A 442 12.11 -22.25 -45.01
C LYS A 442 13.38 -21.73 -45.69
N THR A 443 13.46 -21.76 -47.02
CA THR A 443 14.59 -21.18 -47.76
C THR A 443 14.46 -19.67 -47.95
N ILE A 444 13.24 -19.14 -47.83
CA ILE A 444 12.94 -17.71 -47.91
C ILE A 444 12.82 -17.10 -46.51
N ALA A 445 12.07 -17.75 -45.62
CA ALA A 445 11.90 -17.27 -44.25
C ALA A 445 11.66 -18.41 -43.27
N THR A 446 12.17 -18.27 -42.05
CA THR A 446 11.92 -19.20 -40.93
C THR A 446 11.04 -18.52 -39.89
N VAL A 447 10.29 -19.29 -39.11
CA VAL A 447 9.49 -18.79 -37.97
C VAL A 447 9.78 -19.67 -36.76
N ASP A 448 9.95 -19.06 -35.59
CA ASP A 448 10.12 -19.79 -34.33
C ASP A 448 8.78 -20.04 -33.62
N ALA A 449 8.83 -20.73 -32.46
CA ALA A 449 7.64 -21.07 -31.68
C ALA A 449 6.91 -19.83 -31.09
N ASN A 450 7.56 -18.66 -31.09
CA ASN A 450 7.02 -17.42 -30.57
C ASN A 450 6.50 -16.49 -31.69
N GLY A 451 6.36 -16.99 -32.91
CA GLY A 451 5.89 -16.20 -34.06
C GLY A 451 6.93 -15.22 -34.61
N LYS A 452 8.21 -15.35 -34.25
CA LYS A 452 9.28 -14.50 -34.80
C LYS A 452 9.75 -15.04 -36.14
N VAL A 453 9.45 -14.30 -37.19
CA VAL A 453 9.85 -14.57 -38.57
C VAL A 453 11.22 -13.96 -38.86
N LYS A 454 12.10 -14.70 -39.54
CA LYS A 454 13.42 -14.26 -40.01
C LYS A 454 13.57 -14.56 -41.50
N GLY A 455 13.96 -13.54 -42.29
CA GLY A 455 14.18 -13.63 -43.73
C GLY A 455 15.63 -13.80 -44.17
#